data_AF-M0FH53-F1
#
_entry.id   AF-M0FH53-F1
#
_cell.length_a   1.000
_cell.length_b   1.000
_cell.length_c   1.000
_cell.angle_alpha   90.00
_cell.angle_beta   90.00
_cell.angle_gamma   90.00
#
_symmetry.space_group_name_H-M   'P 1'
#
loop_
_entity.id
_entity.type
_entity.pdbx_description
1 polymer ?
#
loop_
_entity_poly.entity_id
_entity_poly.type
_entity_poly.pdbx_seq_one_letter_code
_entity_poly.pdbx_strand_id
1 'polypeptide(L)'
;MSPALPSARTAAIVALLLVGVILSFAFHATAAGSEIAYEATPVEPGEDPDLVAEASPDVTDLDERLSDAADRNREPVRTAAATGSFEGEISSELEIALDDARSPYARYDGRYYVWNLSTRGETANATIEMRPTDAESVFAAVARPAAESSSDLRRIIDEGTANGSGVRTGLYRRDGAYYAVAIESEAAVVSRIAASFAGFALTPVGRGYAAVGLGLLAYRYREPTRDRLLTVRRAAAVAALALPLALVASATFETGSLSRLVTGPATAAVVASGVVAGACVARSRWRSLVGVTVGIGLLATAAIAAALGPIGLLFGPLAVLFGIATGAVPFGYGYWFARPASDATSPSDSAGREDRDAGP
;
A
#
# COMPACT_ATOMS: atom_id res chain seq x y z
N MET A 1 -47.10 6.45 -19.80
CA MET A 1 -46.63 5.68 -18.63
C MET A 1 -45.27 6.22 -18.25
N SER A 2 -45.18 7.06 -17.22
CA SER A 2 -43.91 7.56 -16.73
C SER A 2 -43.17 6.41 -16.02
N PRO A 3 -41.87 6.19 -16.26
CA PRO A 3 -41.12 5.18 -15.53
C PRO A 3 -41.17 5.54 -14.04
N ALA A 4 -41.75 4.66 -13.23
CA ALA A 4 -41.77 4.83 -11.78
C ALA A 4 -40.31 4.89 -11.31
N LEU A 5 -39.92 5.99 -10.65
CA LEU A 5 -38.58 6.14 -10.11
C LEU A 5 -38.30 4.98 -9.15
N PRO A 6 -37.14 4.31 -9.26
CA PRO A 6 -36.79 3.23 -8.35
C PRO A 6 -36.78 3.76 -6.92
N SER A 7 -37.31 2.97 -5.98
CA SER A 7 -37.29 3.37 -4.57
C SER A 7 -35.84 3.59 -4.10
N ALA A 8 -35.62 4.50 -3.15
CA ALA A 8 -34.29 4.82 -2.62
C ALA A 8 -33.50 3.58 -2.17
N ARG A 9 -34.21 2.54 -1.68
CA ARG A 9 -33.64 1.22 -1.35
C ARG A 9 -33.08 0.49 -2.56
N THR A 10 -33.77 0.50 -3.69
CA THR A 10 -33.27 -0.11 -4.94
C THR A 10 -32.09 0.68 -5.50
N ALA A 11 -32.15 2.02 -5.49
CA ALA A 11 -31.05 2.87 -5.92
C ALA A 11 -29.77 2.63 -5.10
N ALA A 12 -29.89 2.49 -3.77
CA ALA A 12 -28.77 2.16 -2.89
C ALA A 12 -28.15 0.79 -3.22
N ILE A 13 -28.96 -0.26 -3.43
CA ILE A 13 -28.45 -1.59 -3.81
C ILE A 13 -27.68 -1.54 -5.13
N VAL A 14 -28.22 -0.82 -6.13
CA VAL A 14 -27.56 -0.66 -7.44
C VAL A 14 -26.26 0.13 -7.31
N ALA A 15 -26.25 1.20 -6.50
CA ALA A 15 -25.03 1.98 -6.23
C ALA A 15 -23.94 1.13 -5.57
N LEU A 16 -24.29 0.34 -4.54
CA LEU A 16 -23.34 -0.58 -3.90
C LEU A 16 -22.77 -1.60 -4.88
N LEU A 17 -23.62 -2.15 -5.75
CA LEU A 17 -23.21 -3.10 -6.78
C LEU A 17 -22.26 -2.46 -7.79
N LEU A 18 -22.60 -1.27 -8.31
CA LEU A 18 -21.75 -0.53 -9.26
C LEU A 18 -20.38 -0.20 -8.67
N VAL A 19 -20.36 0.35 -7.45
CA VAL A 19 -19.10 0.63 -6.73
C VAL A 19 -18.30 -0.66 -6.52
N GLY A 20 -18.97 -1.75 -6.12
CA GLY A 20 -18.33 -3.05 -5.95
C GLY A 20 -17.70 -3.58 -7.24
N VAL A 21 -18.40 -3.48 -8.36
CA VAL A 21 -17.88 -3.89 -9.68
C VAL A 21 -16.67 -3.03 -10.08
N ILE A 22 -16.76 -1.70 -9.98
CA ILE A 22 -15.65 -0.79 -10.31
C ILE A 22 -14.41 -1.11 -9.47
N LEU A 23 -14.58 -1.24 -8.16
CA LEU A 23 -13.48 -1.56 -7.24
C LEU A 23 -12.91 -2.97 -7.48
N SER A 24 -13.71 -3.92 -7.96
CA SER A 24 -13.25 -5.29 -8.29
C SER A 24 -12.23 -5.34 -9.42
N PHE A 25 -12.13 -4.27 -10.23
CA PHE A 25 -11.16 -4.13 -11.31
C PHE A 25 -10.06 -3.10 -10.98
N ALA A 26 -10.01 -2.57 -9.75
CA ALA A 26 -9.03 -1.58 -9.36
C ALA A 26 -7.58 -2.08 -9.57
N PHE A 27 -7.30 -3.35 -9.24
CA PHE A 27 -5.97 -3.94 -9.47
C PHE A 27 -5.57 -3.93 -10.96
N HIS A 28 -6.48 -4.27 -11.87
CA HIS A 28 -6.21 -4.27 -13.31
C HIS A 28 -5.98 -2.87 -13.86
N ALA A 29 -6.76 -1.88 -13.38
CA ALA A 29 -6.57 -0.49 -13.74
C ALA A 29 -5.21 0.06 -13.25
N THR A 30 -4.78 -0.33 -12.05
CA THR A 30 -3.48 0.09 -11.50
C THR A 30 -2.28 -0.65 -12.10
N ALA A 31 -2.47 -1.90 -12.53
CA ALA A 31 -1.40 -2.74 -13.07
C ALA A 31 -1.09 -2.44 -14.54
N ALA A 32 -2.05 -1.93 -15.31
CA ALA A 32 -1.92 -1.73 -16.76
C ALA A 32 -1.13 -0.47 -17.18
N GLY A 33 -0.67 0.37 -16.25
CA GLY A 33 0.00 1.64 -16.58
C GLY A 33 1.21 2.00 -15.71
N SER A 34 1.80 1.04 -14.98
CA SER A 34 2.82 1.33 -13.97
C SER A 34 4.25 1.06 -14.46
N GLU A 35 4.72 1.82 -15.43
CA GLU A 35 6.15 1.91 -15.72
C GLU A 35 6.76 3.02 -14.83
N ILE A 36 7.96 2.79 -14.27
CA ILE A 36 8.65 3.84 -13.50
C ILE A 36 9.41 4.70 -14.50
N ALA A 37 9.25 6.01 -14.42
CA ALA A 37 10.06 6.93 -15.21
C ALA A 37 11.47 7.01 -14.61
N TYR A 38 12.47 6.78 -15.46
CA TYR A 38 13.87 6.91 -15.13
C TYR A 38 14.46 8.04 -15.95
N GLU A 39 15.39 8.75 -15.35
CA GLU A 39 16.16 9.81 -15.99
C GLU A 39 17.63 9.39 -16.07
N ALA A 40 18.24 9.63 -17.24
CA ALA A 40 19.67 9.47 -17.50
C ALA A 40 20.28 10.85 -17.69
N THR A 41 20.95 11.33 -16.66
CA THR A 41 21.64 12.63 -16.69
C THR A 41 23.10 12.42 -17.10
N PRO A 42 23.60 13.06 -18.17
CA PRO A 42 25.01 13.00 -18.51
C PRO A 42 25.83 13.68 -17.41
N VAL A 43 26.91 13.04 -16.99
CA VAL A 43 27.78 13.52 -15.90
C VAL A 43 29.25 13.38 -16.31
N GLU A 44 30.06 14.36 -15.94
CA GLU A 44 31.51 14.31 -16.14
C GLU A 44 32.23 14.09 -14.80
N PRO A 45 33.39 13.40 -14.78
CA PRO A 45 34.18 13.27 -13.57
C PRO A 45 34.56 14.65 -12.99
N GLY A 46 34.13 14.91 -11.75
CA GLY A 46 34.39 16.18 -11.06
C GLY A 46 33.31 17.24 -11.26
N GLU A 47 32.33 16.99 -12.14
CA GLU A 47 31.09 17.75 -12.19
C GLU A 47 30.03 17.08 -11.30
N ASP A 48 29.36 17.91 -10.50
CA ASP A 48 28.17 17.57 -9.70
C ASP A 48 28.23 16.18 -9.01
N PRO A 49 29.07 16.06 -7.96
CA PRO A 49 29.26 14.78 -7.27
C PRO A 49 28.00 14.24 -6.58
N ASP A 50 26.99 15.09 -6.42
CA ASP A 50 25.73 14.84 -5.74
C ASP A 50 24.87 13.90 -6.60
N LEU A 51 24.77 14.16 -7.90
CA LEU A 51 24.07 13.31 -8.86
C LEU A 51 24.61 11.87 -8.89
N VAL A 52 25.91 11.70 -8.69
CA VAL A 52 26.55 10.37 -8.70
C VAL A 52 26.28 9.62 -7.40
N ALA A 53 26.30 10.32 -6.27
CA ALA A 53 26.01 9.74 -4.96
C ALA A 53 24.53 9.37 -4.83
N GLU A 54 23.62 10.16 -5.42
CA GLU A 54 22.19 9.84 -5.49
C GLU A 54 21.91 8.64 -6.40
N ALA A 55 22.52 8.60 -7.59
CA ALA A 55 22.25 7.55 -8.56
C ALA A 55 22.89 6.21 -8.18
N SER A 56 24.07 6.21 -7.54
CA SER A 56 24.89 5.01 -7.37
C SER A 56 24.88 4.44 -5.94
N PRO A 57 24.41 3.19 -5.74
CA PRO A 57 24.45 2.56 -4.42
C PRO A 57 25.87 2.25 -3.93
N ASP A 58 26.86 2.31 -4.81
CA ASP A 58 28.27 2.06 -4.49
C ASP A 58 28.99 3.34 -4.01
N VAL A 59 28.27 4.46 -3.88
CA VAL A 59 28.75 5.74 -3.33
C VAL A 59 27.75 6.23 -2.28
N THR A 60 28.18 6.41 -1.03
CA THR A 60 27.32 6.98 0.02
C THR A 60 27.43 8.50 0.03
N ASP A 61 26.30 9.21 0.00
CA ASP A 61 26.27 10.64 0.36
C ASP A 61 26.25 10.81 1.89
N LEU A 62 27.38 11.25 2.46
CA LEU A 62 27.48 11.51 3.90
C LEU A 62 26.90 12.87 4.30
N ASP A 63 26.87 13.85 3.41
CA ASP A 63 26.27 15.17 3.71
C ASP A 63 24.76 15.04 3.87
N GLU A 64 24.11 14.27 2.99
CA GLU A 64 22.69 13.99 3.07
C GLU A 64 22.35 13.14 4.31
N ARG A 65 23.09 12.07 4.56
CA ARG A 65 22.83 11.20 5.73
C ARG A 65 23.04 11.90 7.06
N LEU A 66 23.96 12.84 7.12
CA LEU A 66 24.24 13.61 8.33
C LEU A 66 23.40 14.88 8.43
N SER A 67 22.54 15.18 7.46
CA SER A 67 21.80 16.45 7.36
C SER A 67 20.99 16.77 8.62
N ASP A 68 20.36 15.76 9.24
CA ASP A 68 19.60 15.88 10.49
C ASP A 68 20.45 15.62 11.76
N ALA A 69 21.70 15.17 11.62
CA ALA A 69 22.58 14.91 12.75
C ALA A 69 23.08 16.24 13.35
N ALA A 70 22.99 16.38 14.68
CA ALA A 70 23.58 17.53 15.38
C ALA A 70 25.10 17.62 15.14
N ASP A 71 25.66 18.84 15.11
CA ASP A 71 27.08 19.07 14.77
C ASP A 71 28.05 18.21 15.58
N ARG A 72 27.80 18.04 16.88
CA ARG A 72 28.62 17.20 17.78
C ARG A 72 28.68 15.73 17.34
N ASN A 73 27.62 15.24 16.69
CA ASN A 73 27.54 13.86 16.19
C ASN A 73 28.23 13.72 14.83
N ARG A 74 28.52 14.81 14.12
CA ARG A 74 29.26 14.78 12.84
C ARG A 74 30.78 14.80 13.02
N GLU A 75 31.24 15.16 14.22
CA GLU A 75 32.68 15.33 14.52
C GLU A 75 33.55 14.10 14.20
N PRO A 76 33.11 12.84 14.44
CA PRO A 76 33.86 11.66 14.02
C PRO A 76 34.11 11.59 12.51
N VAL A 77 33.09 11.88 11.70
CA VAL A 77 33.19 11.89 10.22
C VAL A 77 34.05 13.06 9.76
N ARG A 78 33.88 14.25 10.34
CA ARG A 78 34.72 15.42 10.05
C ARG A 78 36.19 15.15 10.38
N THR A 79 36.45 14.49 11.51
CA THR A 79 37.81 14.11 11.92
C THR A 79 38.40 13.14 10.91
N ALA A 80 37.67 12.07 10.56
CA ALA A 80 38.13 11.10 9.57
C ALA A 80 38.39 11.77 8.20
N ALA A 81 37.51 12.66 7.75
CA ALA A 81 37.70 13.39 6.50
C ALA A 81 38.94 14.29 6.50
N ALA A 82 39.31 14.86 7.66
CA ALA A 82 40.45 15.74 7.82
C ALA A 82 41.79 15.01 8.04
N THR A 83 41.79 13.92 8.80
CA THR A 83 43.01 13.20 9.22
C THR A 83 43.22 11.88 8.49
N GLY A 84 42.20 11.39 7.78
CA GLY A 84 42.18 10.09 7.10
C GLY A 84 41.51 8.98 7.92
N SER A 85 41.34 9.15 9.23
CA SER A 85 40.72 8.13 10.08
C SER A 85 40.24 8.68 11.43
N PHE A 86 39.18 8.08 11.96
CA PHE A 86 38.73 8.24 13.34
C PHE A 86 38.61 6.85 13.99
N GLU A 87 39.09 6.71 15.22
CA GLU A 87 38.83 5.55 16.07
C GLU A 87 38.36 6.03 17.44
N GLY A 88 37.17 5.60 17.85
CA GLY A 88 36.60 5.99 19.14
C GLY A 88 35.12 5.69 19.24
N GLU A 89 34.53 6.16 20.34
CA GLU A 89 33.10 6.03 20.59
C GLU A 89 32.31 6.99 19.69
N ILE A 90 31.30 6.49 19.01
CA ILE A 90 30.32 7.27 18.26
C ILE A 90 28.98 7.28 19.00
N SER A 91 28.18 8.32 18.80
CA SER A 91 26.85 8.36 19.39
C SER A 91 25.91 7.39 18.69
N SER A 92 24.86 6.94 19.39
CA SER A 92 23.83 6.07 18.81
C SER A 92 23.15 6.72 17.61
N GLU A 93 22.99 8.06 17.60
CA GLU A 93 22.44 8.75 16.44
C GLU A 93 23.36 8.68 15.22
N LEU A 94 24.68 8.79 15.41
CA LEU A 94 25.64 8.64 14.32
C LEU A 94 25.71 7.18 13.85
N GLU A 95 25.65 6.22 14.77
CA GLU A 95 25.58 4.80 14.44
C GLU A 95 24.37 4.50 13.56
N ILE A 96 23.18 4.96 13.95
CA ILE A 96 21.94 4.80 13.15
C ILE A 96 22.07 5.47 11.78
N ALA A 97 22.65 6.68 11.72
CA ALA A 97 22.84 7.39 10.46
C ALA A 97 23.80 6.66 9.50
N LEU A 98 24.73 5.84 10.01
CA LEU A 98 25.77 5.17 9.23
C LEU A 98 25.58 3.65 9.06
N ASP A 99 24.62 3.02 9.73
CA ASP A 99 24.44 1.55 9.78
C ASP A 99 24.36 0.89 8.39
N ASP A 100 23.76 1.60 7.42
CA ASP A 100 23.62 1.15 6.03
C ASP A 100 24.65 1.75 5.06
N ALA A 101 25.64 2.50 5.54
CA ALA A 101 26.71 3.10 4.73
C ALA A 101 27.84 2.09 4.39
N ARG A 102 27.46 0.98 3.74
CA ARG A 102 28.37 -0.14 3.39
C ARG A 102 29.03 0.00 2.02
N SER A 103 28.99 1.19 1.42
CA SER A 103 29.57 1.43 0.11
C SER A 103 31.10 1.55 0.19
N PRO A 104 31.83 1.14 -0.86
CA PRO A 104 33.30 1.29 -0.90
C PRO A 104 33.75 2.75 -1.04
N TYR A 105 32.87 3.63 -1.51
CA TYR A 105 33.13 5.06 -1.67
C TYR A 105 32.12 5.89 -0.89
N ALA A 106 32.54 7.09 -0.47
CA ALA A 106 31.66 8.09 0.11
C ALA A 106 31.96 9.47 -0.48
N ARG A 107 30.92 10.30 -0.57
CA ARG A 107 30.97 11.72 -0.86
C ARG A 107 30.74 12.49 0.43
N TYR A 108 31.60 13.46 0.73
CA TYR A 108 31.47 14.35 1.88
C TYR A 108 32.14 15.69 1.59
N ASP A 109 31.47 16.79 1.90
CA ASP A 109 31.93 18.17 1.65
C ASP A 109 32.40 18.37 0.19
N GLY A 110 31.62 17.82 -0.76
CA GLY A 110 31.90 17.90 -2.20
C GLY A 110 33.11 17.10 -2.69
N ARG A 111 33.67 16.19 -1.87
CA ARG A 111 34.84 15.36 -2.24
C ARG A 111 34.56 13.87 -2.09
N TYR A 112 35.27 13.07 -2.88
CA TYR A 112 35.21 11.62 -2.78
C TYR A 112 36.28 11.03 -1.87
N TYR A 113 35.90 9.98 -1.18
CA TYR A 113 36.74 9.19 -0.30
C TYR A 113 36.54 7.71 -0.58
N VAL A 114 37.63 6.94 -0.55
CA VAL A 114 37.55 5.51 -0.25
C VAL A 114 37.15 5.42 1.22
N TRP A 115 36.01 4.80 1.47
CA TRP A 115 35.34 4.79 2.76
C TRP A 115 35.30 3.38 3.32
N ASN A 116 35.54 3.28 4.64
CA ASN A 116 35.27 2.06 5.38
C ASN A 116 34.78 2.41 6.79
N LEU A 117 33.70 1.76 7.21
CA LEU A 117 33.17 1.84 8.56
C LEU A 117 33.21 0.44 9.17
N SER A 118 33.83 0.33 10.34
CA SER A 118 33.79 -0.89 11.13
C SER A 118 33.39 -0.58 12.55
N THR A 119 32.41 -1.31 13.07
CA THR A 119 31.96 -1.22 14.46
C THR A 119 32.43 -2.46 15.23
N ARG A 120 32.96 -2.28 16.44
CA ARG A 120 33.36 -3.40 17.30
C ARG A 120 32.21 -3.82 18.22
N GLY A 121 31.38 -4.75 17.74
CA GLY A 121 30.40 -5.50 18.55
C GLY A 121 29.50 -4.61 19.42
N GLU A 122 29.02 -5.14 20.55
CA GLU A 122 28.06 -4.50 21.50
C GLU A 122 28.51 -3.16 22.12
N THR A 123 29.59 -2.56 21.62
CA THR A 123 30.09 -1.25 22.05
C THR A 123 29.94 -0.23 20.92
N ALA A 124 29.61 1.01 21.27
CA ALA A 124 29.52 2.12 20.32
C ALA A 124 30.89 2.59 19.78
N ASN A 125 31.93 1.75 19.86
CA ASN A 125 33.25 2.04 19.30
C ASN A 125 33.27 1.73 17.81
N ALA A 126 33.58 2.74 17.01
CA ALA A 126 33.72 2.63 15.57
C ALA A 126 35.10 3.08 15.10
N THR A 127 35.54 2.47 14.01
CA THR A 127 36.65 2.95 13.21
C THR A 127 36.10 3.39 11.87
N ILE A 128 36.32 4.67 11.55
CA ILE A 128 35.95 5.31 10.29
C ILE A 128 37.25 5.59 9.54
N GLU A 129 37.40 5.08 8.32
CA GLU A 129 38.50 5.42 7.43
C GLU A 129 37.99 6.20 6.22
N MET A 130 38.65 7.31 5.91
CA MET A 130 38.32 8.21 4.81
C MET A 130 39.58 8.60 4.06
N ARG A 131 39.90 7.88 2.99
CA ARG A 131 41.08 8.21 2.16
C ARG A 131 40.63 9.02 0.94
N PRO A 132 41.10 10.27 0.76
CA PRO A 132 40.73 11.06 -0.41
C PRO A 132 41.00 10.31 -1.72
N THR A 133 40.09 10.41 -2.68
CA THR A 133 40.23 9.84 -4.02
C THR A 133 39.68 10.81 -5.06
N ASP A 134 40.20 10.76 -6.28
CA ASP A 134 39.70 11.55 -7.39
C ASP A 134 38.42 10.97 -8.01
N ALA A 135 37.63 11.84 -8.61
CA ALA A 135 36.36 11.46 -9.24
C ALA A 135 36.55 10.46 -10.39
N GLU A 136 37.66 10.56 -11.13
CA GLU A 136 37.98 9.67 -12.25
C GLU A 136 38.11 8.21 -11.79
N SER A 137 38.79 7.98 -10.66
CA SER A 137 38.93 6.68 -10.03
C SER A 137 37.59 6.12 -9.55
N VAL A 138 36.73 6.96 -8.97
CA VAL A 138 35.38 6.55 -8.52
C VAL A 138 34.52 6.17 -9.72
N PHE A 139 34.47 7.02 -10.74
CA PHE A 139 33.70 6.76 -11.96
C PHE A 139 34.15 5.48 -12.64
N ALA A 140 35.47 5.26 -12.76
CA ALA A 140 36.01 4.05 -13.35
C ALA A 140 35.68 2.78 -12.56
N ALA A 141 35.60 2.87 -11.23
CA ALA A 141 35.29 1.73 -10.36
C ALA A 141 33.80 1.41 -10.30
N VAL A 142 32.95 2.43 -10.34
CA VAL A 142 31.50 2.32 -10.09
C VAL A 142 30.69 2.21 -11.38
N ALA A 143 31.17 2.80 -12.49
CA ALA A 143 30.42 2.81 -13.74
C ALA A 143 30.32 1.43 -14.36
N ARG A 144 29.11 1.08 -14.81
CA ARG A 144 28.81 -0.19 -15.49
C ARG A 144 28.65 0.01 -16.99
N PRO A 145 29.04 -0.96 -17.83
CA PRO A 145 28.84 -0.86 -19.27
C PRO A 145 27.34 -0.90 -19.63
N ALA A 146 26.85 0.14 -20.30
CA ALA A 146 25.45 0.20 -20.76
C ALA A 146 25.13 -0.84 -21.84
N ALA A 147 26.14 -1.26 -22.63
CA ALA A 147 25.99 -2.23 -23.71
C ALA A 147 25.53 -3.62 -23.24
N GLU A 148 25.88 -4.00 -22.00
CA GLU A 148 25.52 -5.29 -21.39
C GLU A 148 24.19 -5.24 -20.63
N SER A 149 23.53 -4.08 -20.63
CA SER A 149 22.32 -3.83 -19.85
C SER A 149 21.03 -4.05 -20.66
N SER A 150 19.90 -3.99 -19.96
CA SER A 150 18.57 -4.20 -20.54
C SER A 150 18.28 -3.23 -21.70
N SER A 151 17.36 -3.61 -22.60
CA SER A 151 16.90 -2.71 -23.67
C SER A 151 16.26 -1.44 -23.11
N ASP A 152 15.61 -1.52 -21.94
CA ASP A 152 15.03 -0.37 -21.26
C ASP A 152 16.09 0.64 -20.82
N LEU A 153 17.20 0.18 -20.21
CA LEU A 153 18.27 1.10 -19.82
C LEU A 153 18.87 1.83 -21.03
N ARG A 154 19.09 1.10 -22.12
CA ARG A 154 19.64 1.70 -23.34
C ARG A 154 18.70 2.77 -23.90
N ARG A 155 17.40 2.50 -23.90
CA ARG A 155 16.37 3.47 -24.29
C ARG A 155 16.38 4.70 -23.36
N ILE A 156 16.46 4.50 -22.04
CA ILE A 156 16.53 5.59 -21.06
C ILE A 156 17.76 6.48 -21.33
N ILE A 157 18.93 5.89 -21.58
CA ILE A 157 20.14 6.65 -21.91
C ILE A 157 20.02 7.38 -23.26
N ASP A 158 19.37 6.76 -24.25
CA ASP A 158 19.21 7.34 -25.60
C ASP A 158 18.16 8.48 -25.64
N GLU A 159 17.09 8.37 -24.84
CA GLU A 159 15.97 9.32 -24.81
C GLU A 159 16.11 10.38 -23.70
N GLY A 160 17.05 10.19 -22.76
CA GLY A 160 17.25 11.04 -21.58
C GLY A 160 16.26 10.73 -20.46
N THR A 161 14.97 10.61 -20.77
CA THR A 161 13.94 10.20 -19.80
C THR A 161 13.03 9.16 -20.45
N ALA A 162 12.91 7.99 -19.83
CA ALA A 162 12.00 6.97 -20.32
C ALA A 162 11.46 6.07 -19.22
N ASN A 163 10.28 5.53 -19.49
CA ASN A 163 9.65 4.53 -18.65
C ASN A 163 10.37 3.18 -18.74
N GLY A 164 10.65 2.53 -17.62
CA GLY A 164 11.29 1.22 -17.58
C GLY A 164 10.75 0.31 -16.48
N SER A 165 11.08 -0.98 -16.57
CA SER A 165 10.79 -1.95 -15.52
C SER A 165 12.07 -2.68 -15.08
N GLY A 166 12.30 -2.75 -13.76
CA GLY A 166 13.46 -3.46 -13.21
C GLY A 166 14.82 -2.87 -13.63
N VAL A 167 14.85 -1.59 -14.02
CA VAL A 167 16.10 -0.90 -14.34
C VAL A 167 16.83 -0.62 -13.03
N ARG A 168 18.09 -1.04 -12.97
CA ARG A 168 18.95 -0.81 -11.82
C ARG A 168 19.49 0.62 -11.90
N THR A 169 19.28 1.42 -10.86
CA THR A 169 19.92 2.74 -10.75
C THR A 169 21.44 2.60 -10.63
N GLY A 170 22.16 3.61 -11.07
CA GLY A 170 23.61 3.64 -10.99
C GLY A 170 24.27 4.51 -12.05
N LEU A 171 25.60 4.52 -12.01
CA LEU A 171 26.42 5.16 -13.02
C LEU A 171 26.66 4.19 -14.18
N TYR A 172 26.41 4.63 -15.41
CA TYR A 172 26.59 3.84 -16.61
C TYR A 172 27.51 4.51 -17.61
N ARG A 173 28.32 3.72 -18.31
CA ARG A 173 29.20 4.20 -19.37
C ARG A 173 28.73 3.74 -20.74
N ARG A 174 28.59 4.67 -21.67
CA ARG A 174 28.22 4.44 -23.07
C ARG A 174 28.99 5.40 -23.98
N ASP A 175 29.61 4.86 -25.03
CA ASP A 175 30.30 5.65 -26.07
C ASP A 175 31.33 6.67 -25.53
N GLY A 176 31.95 6.36 -24.38
CA GLY A 176 32.95 7.21 -23.72
C GLY A 176 32.39 8.26 -22.76
N ALA A 177 31.06 8.42 -22.70
CA ALA A 177 30.37 9.30 -21.75
C ALA A 177 29.80 8.51 -20.56
N TYR A 178 29.60 9.21 -19.44
CA TYR A 178 28.96 8.67 -18.24
C TYR A 178 27.55 9.25 -18.06
N TYR A 179 26.64 8.40 -17.59
CA TYR A 179 25.25 8.73 -17.35
C TYR A 179 24.86 8.25 -15.95
N ALA A 180 24.42 9.19 -15.10
CA ALA A 180 23.79 8.89 -13.83
C ALA A 180 22.33 8.53 -14.10
N VAL A 181 21.95 7.27 -13.86
CA VAL A 181 20.58 6.80 -14.06
C VAL A 181 19.90 6.64 -12.72
N ALA A 182 18.90 7.48 -12.48
CA ALA A 182 18.10 7.52 -11.27
C ALA A 182 16.60 7.45 -11.59
N ILE A 183 15.79 7.31 -10.54
CA ILE A 183 14.34 7.39 -10.69
C ILE A 183 13.97 8.87 -10.74
N GLU A 184 13.21 9.31 -11.74
CA GLU A 184 12.85 10.73 -11.92
C GLU A 184 12.11 11.30 -10.69
N SER A 185 11.36 10.46 -9.98
CA SER A 185 10.64 10.86 -8.78
C SER A 185 10.47 9.72 -7.78
N GLU A 186 11.02 9.88 -6.57
CA GLU A 186 10.75 8.97 -5.45
C GLU A 186 9.25 8.94 -5.08
N ALA A 187 8.53 10.05 -5.28
CA ALA A 187 7.08 10.11 -5.13
C ALA A 187 6.35 9.20 -6.12
N ALA A 188 6.92 8.92 -7.31
CA ALA A 188 6.42 7.92 -8.24
C ALA A 188 6.59 6.48 -7.70
N VAL A 189 7.66 6.21 -6.94
CA VAL A 189 7.87 4.91 -6.26
C VAL A 189 6.89 4.73 -5.11
N VAL A 190 6.73 5.74 -4.26
CA VAL A 190 5.77 5.71 -3.14
C VAL A 190 4.33 5.62 -3.67
N SER A 191 3.98 6.37 -4.71
CA SER A 191 2.66 6.27 -5.33
C SER A 191 2.45 4.92 -6.02
N ARG A 192 3.50 4.26 -6.55
CA ARG A 192 3.40 2.89 -7.07
C ARG A 192 3.19 1.87 -5.97
N ILE A 193 3.89 1.98 -4.84
CA ILE A 193 3.69 1.12 -3.67
C ILE A 193 2.26 1.33 -3.15
N ALA A 194 1.82 2.59 -3.04
CA ALA A 194 0.46 2.94 -2.63
C ALA A 194 -0.59 2.46 -3.64
N ALA A 195 -0.36 2.57 -4.95
CA ALA A 195 -1.27 2.11 -6.00
C ALA A 195 -1.32 0.59 -6.08
N SER A 196 -0.20 -0.09 -5.89
CA SER A 196 -0.13 -1.56 -5.80
C SER A 196 -0.85 -2.06 -4.55
N PHE A 197 -0.68 -1.38 -3.42
CA PHE A 197 -1.40 -1.66 -2.18
C PHE A 197 -2.89 -1.35 -2.32
N ALA A 198 -3.26 -0.23 -2.95
CA ALA A 198 -4.63 0.15 -3.22
C ALA A 198 -5.30 -0.86 -4.16
N GLY A 199 -4.67 -1.26 -5.26
CA GLY A 199 -5.18 -2.31 -6.14
C GLY A 199 -5.34 -3.65 -5.43
N PHE A 200 -4.34 -4.06 -4.65
CA PHE A 200 -4.35 -5.30 -3.89
C PHE A 200 -5.42 -5.31 -2.78
N ALA A 201 -5.64 -4.19 -2.11
CA ALA A 201 -6.59 -4.07 -1.00
C ALA A 201 -8.02 -3.73 -1.45
N LEU A 202 -8.20 -2.90 -2.48
CA LEU A 202 -9.51 -2.46 -2.97
C LEU A 202 -10.22 -3.53 -3.81
N THR A 203 -9.47 -4.38 -4.51
CA THR A 203 -10.05 -5.46 -5.33
C THR A 203 -10.91 -6.44 -4.50
N PRO A 204 -10.42 -7.01 -3.39
CA PRO A 204 -11.26 -7.85 -2.55
C PRO A 204 -12.38 -7.08 -1.84
N VAL A 205 -12.19 -5.80 -1.53
CA VAL A 205 -13.27 -4.93 -1.00
C VAL A 205 -14.40 -4.79 -2.03
N GLY A 206 -14.05 -4.52 -3.29
CA GLY A 206 -15.00 -4.44 -4.40
C GLY A 206 -15.79 -5.74 -4.56
N ARG A 207 -15.12 -6.88 -4.49
CA ARG A 207 -15.75 -8.21 -4.56
C ARG A 207 -16.71 -8.44 -3.39
N GLY A 208 -16.35 -8.01 -2.18
CA GLY A 208 -17.22 -8.01 -1.01
C GLY A 208 -18.48 -7.16 -1.23
N TYR A 209 -18.33 -5.95 -1.75
CA TYR A 209 -19.45 -5.04 -2.03
C TYR A 209 -20.36 -5.57 -3.13
N ALA A 210 -19.78 -6.11 -4.22
CA ALA A 210 -20.53 -6.72 -5.31
C ALA A 210 -21.35 -7.92 -4.81
N ALA A 211 -20.77 -8.77 -3.97
CA ALA A 211 -21.48 -9.90 -3.37
C ALA A 211 -22.65 -9.46 -2.49
N VAL A 212 -22.46 -8.43 -1.65
CA VAL A 212 -23.54 -7.87 -0.84
C VAL A 212 -24.62 -7.25 -1.71
N GLY A 213 -24.26 -6.45 -2.71
CA GLY A 213 -25.19 -5.84 -3.66
C GLY A 213 -26.03 -6.89 -4.39
N LEU A 214 -25.39 -7.93 -4.95
CA LEU A 214 -26.07 -9.04 -5.62
C LEU A 214 -27.00 -9.81 -4.68
N GLY A 215 -26.55 -10.12 -3.47
CA GLY A 215 -27.36 -10.84 -2.48
C GLY A 215 -28.60 -10.05 -2.06
N LEU A 216 -28.46 -8.74 -1.82
CA LEU A 216 -29.57 -7.85 -1.50
C LEU A 216 -30.54 -7.70 -2.68
N LEU A 217 -30.02 -7.56 -3.89
CA LEU A 217 -30.82 -7.48 -5.11
C LEU A 217 -31.62 -8.76 -5.34
N ALA A 218 -31.00 -9.93 -5.13
CA ALA A 218 -31.65 -11.23 -5.26
C ALA A 218 -32.80 -11.40 -4.25
N TYR A 219 -32.61 -11.02 -2.99
CA TYR A 219 -33.68 -11.04 -2.00
C TYR A 219 -34.78 -10.02 -2.31
N ARG A 220 -34.42 -8.83 -2.80
CA ARG A 220 -35.39 -7.81 -3.19
C ARG A 220 -36.26 -8.26 -4.37
N TYR A 221 -35.67 -8.95 -5.35
CA TYR A 221 -36.39 -9.47 -6.50
C TYR A 221 -37.30 -10.66 -6.14
N ARG A 222 -36.82 -11.58 -5.30
CA ARG A 222 -37.62 -12.74 -4.85
C ARG A 222 -38.75 -12.37 -3.90
N GLU A 223 -38.59 -11.31 -3.10
CA GLU A 223 -39.52 -10.97 -2.02
C GLU A 223 -39.82 -9.45 -1.98
N PRO A 224 -40.49 -8.89 -3.00
CA PRO A 224 -40.66 -7.45 -3.17
C PRO A 224 -41.55 -6.79 -2.12
N THR A 225 -42.41 -7.54 -1.43
CA THR A 225 -43.41 -7.03 -0.48
C THR A 225 -43.00 -7.16 0.99
N ARG A 226 -41.81 -7.69 1.31
CA ARG A 226 -41.38 -7.82 2.71
C ARG A 226 -40.89 -6.49 3.28
N ASP A 227 -41.42 -6.13 4.45
CA ASP A 227 -41.00 -4.95 5.22
C ASP A 227 -39.56 -5.01 5.73
N ARG A 228 -39.07 -6.23 6.00
CA ARG A 228 -37.69 -6.51 6.42
C ARG A 228 -37.03 -7.43 5.42
N LEU A 229 -36.07 -6.88 4.68
CA LEU A 229 -35.34 -7.63 3.66
C LEU A 229 -34.31 -8.57 4.31
N LEU A 230 -33.61 -8.12 5.36
CA LEU A 230 -32.56 -8.90 6.03
C LEU A 230 -32.97 -9.44 7.40
N THR A 231 -32.60 -10.70 7.62
CA THR A 231 -32.49 -11.34 8.93
C THR A 231 -31.02 -11.75 9.14
N VAL A 232 -30.59 -12.04 10.36
CA VAL A 232 -29.20 -12.48 10.61
C VAL A 232 -28.82 -13.70 9.73
N ARG A 233 -29.75 -14.65 9.53
CA ARG A 233 -29.52 -15.81 8.64
C ARG A 233 -29.36 -15.41 7.18
N ARG A 234 -30.15 -14.45 6.71
CA ARG A 234 -30.06 -13.94 5.33
C ARG A 234 -28.82 -13.10 5.12
N ALA A 235 -28.46 -12.27 6.09
CA ALA A 235 -27.22 -11.51 6.08
C ALA A 235 -26.01 -12.46 6.02
N ALA A 236 -26.03 -13.57 6.77
CA ALA A 236 -24.99 -14.59 6.68
C ALA A 236 -24.94 -15.26 5.30
N ALA A 237 -26.09 -15.56 4.69
CA ALA A 237 -26.15 -16.09 3.32
C ALA A 237 -25.62 -15.09 2.28
N VAL A 238 -25.93 -13.79 2.44
CA VAL A 238 -25.39 -12.72 1.58
C VAL A 238 -23.88 -12.61 1.75
N ALA A 239 -23.37 -12.61 3.00
CA ALA A 239 -21.93 -12.56 3.26
C ALA A 239 -21.21 -13.80 2.70
N ALA A 240 -21.81 -14.99 2.80
CA ALA A 240 -21.25 -16.23 2.26
C ALA A 240 -21.11 -16.21 0.73
N LEU A 241 -21.91 -15.39 0.01
CA LEU A 241 -21.81 -15.22 -1.45
C LEU A 241 -20.48 -14.58 -1.87
N ALA A 242 -19.80 -13.86 -0.97
CA ALA A 242 -18.50 -13.26 -1.25
C ALA A 242 -17.41 -14.29 -1.56
N LEU A 243 -17.46 -15.47 -0.94
CA LEU A 243 -16.48 -16.53 -1.18
C LEU A 243 -16.51 -17.07 -2.62
N PRO A 244 -17.63 -17.62 -3.14
CA PRO A 244 -17.67 -18.13 -4.51
C PRO A 244 -17.50 -17.01 -5.54
N LEU A 245 -18.03 -15.81 -5.29
CA LEU A 245 -17.88 -14.69 -6.22
C LEU A 245 -16.41 -14.26 -6.32
N ALA A 246 -15.73 -14.13 -5.18
CA ALA A 246 -14.31 -13.78 -5.17
C ALA A 246 -13.44 -14.88 -5.77
N LEU A 247 -13.77 -16.16 -5.54
CA LEU A 247 -13.07 -17.29 -6.16
C LEU A 247 -13.19 -17.27 -7.68
N VAL A 248 -14.41 -17.09 -8.22
CA VAL A 248 -14.63 -17.01 -9.68
C VAL A 248 -13.90 -15.80 -10.27
N ALA A 249 -13.95 -14.64 -9.60
CA ALA A 249 -13.26 -13.44 -10.05
C ALA A 249 -11.73 -13.60 -10.01
N SER A 250 -11.17 -14.16 -8.94
CA SER A 250 -9.72 -14.46 -8.89
C SER A 250 -9.32 -15.49 -9.93
N ALA A 251 -10.10 -16.55 -10.14
CA ALA A 251 -9.79 -17.57 -11.14
C ALA A 251 -9.82 -17.04 -12.59
N THR A 252 -10.71 -16.08 -12.87
CA THR A 252 -10.89 -15.52 -14.22
C THR A 252 -9.91 -14.38 -14.52
N PHE A 253 -9.56 -13.57 -13.53
CA PHE A 253 -8.81 -12.32 -13.75
C PHE A 253 -7.41 -12.29 -13.11
N GLU A 254 -7.07 -13.22 -12.21
CA GLU A 254 -5.80 -13.23 -11.47
C GLU A 254 -5.03 -14.53 -11.75
N THR A 255 -4.62 -14.72 -13.00
CA THR A 255 -3.79 -15.87 -13.42
C THR A 255 -2.33 -15.60 -13.06
N GLY A 256 -1.79 -16.28 -12.05
CA GLY A 256 -0.34 -16.23 -11.75
C GLY A 256 0.05 -16.46 -10.29
N SER A 257 -0.88 -16.39 -9.34
CA SER A 257 -0.57 -16.61 -7.93
C SER A 257 -1.65 -17.41 -7.21
N LEU A 258 -1.30 -18.64 -6.80
CA LEU A 258 -2.22 -19.52 -6.04
C LEU A 258 -2.62 -18.92 -4.69
N SER A 259 -1.78 -18.07 -4.08
CA SER A 259 -2.11 -17.42 -2.81
C SER A 259 -3.29 -16.45 -2.95
N ARG A 260 -3.49 -15.83 -4.14
CA ARG A 260 -4.64 -14.94 -4.40
C ARG A 260 -5.99 -15.66 -4.38
N LEU A 261 -6.01 -16.96 -4.69
CA LEU A 261 -7.21 -17.79 -4.57
C LEU A 261 -7.65 -18.00 -3.11
N VAL A 262 -6.80 -17.68 -2.14
CA VAL A 262 -7.09 -17.79 -0.71
C VAL A 262 -7.23 -16.39 -0.08
N THR A 263 -6.27 -15.51 -0.32
CA THR A 263 -6.25 -14.17 0.32
C THR A 263 -7.38 -13.28 -0.18
N GLY A 264 -7.71 -13.31 -1.47
CA GLY A 264 -8.81 -12.54 -2.06
C GLY A 264 -10.19 -12.92 -1.51
N PRO A 265 -10.58 -14.20 -1.52
CA PRO A 265 -11.85 -14.64 -0.93
C PRO A 265 -11.93 -14.42 0.58
N ALA A 266 -10.84 -14.64 1.32
CA ALA A 266 -10.81 -14.41 2.76
C ALA A 266 -11.09 -12.93 3.10
N THR A 267 -10.42 -12.00 2.41
CA THR A 267 -10.60 -10.56 2.61
C THR A 267 -11.99 -10.08 2.17
N ALA A 268 -12.48 -10.56 1.02
CA ALA A 268 -13.86 -10.27 0.57
C ALA A 268 -14.91 -10.75 1.58
N ALA A 269 -14.70 -11.91 2.22
CA ALA A 269 -15.58 -12.43 3.26
C ALA A 269 -15.56 -11.58 4.54
N VAL A 270 -14.38 -11.08 4.96
CA VAL A 270 -14.27 -10.14 6.08
C VAL A 270 -15.08 -8.87 5.79
N VAL A 271 -14.92 -8.27 4.61
CA VAL A 271 -15.67 -7.07 4.21
C VAL A 271 -17.18 -7.33 4.18
N ALA A 272 -17.59 -8.42 3.54
CA ALA A 272 -19.01 -8.78 3.44
C ALA A 272 -19.63 -9.11 4.79
N SER A 273 -18.86 -9.58 5.77
CA SER A 273 -19.34 -9.85 7.14
C SER A 273 -19.91 -8.61 7.85
N GLY A 274 -19.53 -7.41 7.40
CA GLY A 274 -20.13 -6.16 7.86
C GLY A 274 -21.66 -6.18 7.78
N VAL A 275 -22.24 -6.79 6.73
CA VAL A 275 -23.72 -6.89 6.60
C VAL A 275 -24.36 -7.71 7.72
N VAL A 276 -23.65 -8.74 8.22
CA VAL A 276 -24.08 -9.57 9.35
C VAL A 276 -23.98 -8.77 10.64
N ALA A 277 -22.87 -8.06 10.83
CA ALA A 277 -22.66 -7.19 11.97
C ALA A 277 -23.77 -6.11 12.07
N GLY A 278 -24.10 -5.45 10.96
CA GLY A 278 -25.18 -4.47 10.89
C GLY A 278 -26.55 -5.07 11.25
N ALA A 279 -26.86 -6.26 10.71
CA ALA A 279 -28.10 -6.96 11.02
C ALA A 279 -28.18 -7.43 12.49
N CYS A 280 -27.05 -7.79 13.10
CA CYS A 280 -26.96 -8.14 14.52
C CYS A 280 -27.17 -6.92 15.43
N VAL A 281 -26.56 -5.78 15.10
CA VAL A 281 -26.74 -4.51 15.84
C VAL A 281 -28.19 -4.02 15.74
N ALA A 282 -28.81 -4.07 14.55
CA ALA A 282 -30.21 -3.72 14.35
C ALA A 282 -31.19 -4.58 15.19
N ARG A 283 -30.73 -5.73 15.69
CA ARG A 283 -31.52 -6.67 16.51
C ARG A 283 -31.00 -6.80 17.95
N SER A 284 -30.07 -5.96 18.38
CA SER A 284 -29.45 -5.99 19.70
C SER A 284 -28.83 -7.34 20.08
N ARG A 285 -28.32 -8.11 19.10
CA ARG A 285 -27.74 -9.44 19.29
C ARG A 285 -26.22 -9.38 19.48
N TRP A 286 -25.79 -8.74 20.56
CA TRP A 286 -24.37 -8.46 20.87
C TRP A 286 -23.48 -9.71 20.95
N ARG A 287 -23.98 -10.82 21.53
CA ARG A 287 -23.21 -12.08 21.58
C ARG A 287 -22.91 -12.65 20.20
N SER A 288 -23.87 -12.55 19.28
CA SER A 288 -23.70 -13.02 17.90
C SER A 288 -22.78 -12.11 17.10
N LEU A 289 -22.75 -10.81 17.41
CA LEU A 289 -21.83 -9.86 16.80
C LEU A 289 -20.38 -10.21 17.16
N VAL A 290 -20.07 -10.34 18.46
CA VAL A 290 -18.73 -10.67 18.93
C VAL A 290 -18.27 -12.01 18.34
N GLY A 291 -19.12 -13.04 18.38
CA GLY A 291 -18.77 -14.37 17.84
C GLY A 291 -18.49 -14.36 16.34
N VAL A 292 -19.27 -13.62 15.54
CA VAL A 292 -19.07 -13.53 14.09
C VAL A 292 -17.81 -12.74 13.75
N THR A 293 -17.58 -11.60 14.39
CA THR A 293 -16.40 -10.75 14.10
C THR A 293 -15.11 -11.47 14.50
N VAL A 294 -15.05 -12.07 15.69
CA VAL A 294 -13.87 -12.83 16.14
C VAL A 294 -13.68 -14.07 15.28
N GLY A 295 -14.74 -14.83 15.00
CA GLY A 295 -14.67 -16.05 14.21
C GLY A 295 -14.17 -15.81 12.78
N ILE A 296 -14.70 -14.78 12.10
CA ILE A 296 -14.30 -14.42 10.74
C ILE A 296 -12.88 -13.84 10.72
N GLY A 297 -12.52 -13.02 11.71
CA GLY A 297 -11.15 -12.50 11.84
C GLY A 297 -10.12 -13.60 12.02
N LEU A 298 -10.39 -14.58 12.89
CA LEU A 298 -9.51 -15.73 13.10
C LEU A 298 -9.42 -16.62 11.85
N LEU A 299 -10.55 -16.93 11.21
CA LEU A 299 -10.58 -17.72 9.99
C LEU A 299 -9.81 -17.05 8.85
N ALA A 300 -10.01 -15.76 8.63
CA ALA A 300 -9.31 -15.01 7.60
C ALA A 300 -7.81 -14.94 7.88
N THR A 301 -7.42 -14.68 9.14
CA THR A 301 -6.01 -14.67 9.55
C THR A 301 -5.36 -16.04 9.34
N ALA A 302 -6.03 -17.12 9.73
CA ALA A 302 -5.55 -18.48 9.53
C ALA A 302 -5.42 -18.83 8.04
N ALA A 303 -6.39 -18.44 7.21
CA ALA A 303 -6.34 -18.64 5.77
C ALA A 303 -5.19 -17.87 5.09
N ILE A 304 -4.97 -16.61 5.49
CA ILE A 304 -3.88 -15.78 4.96
C ILE A 304 -2.52 -16.33 5.42
N ALA A 305 -2.40 -16.75 6.68
CA ALA A 305 -1.20 -17.42 7.19
C ALA A 305 -0.92 -18.74 6.46
N ALA A 306 -1.94 -19.54 6.18
CA ALA A 306 -1.79 -20.77 5.41
C ALA A 306 -1.32 -20.50 3.96
N ALA A 307 -1.74 -19.40 3.36
CA ALA A 307 -1.39 -19.04 1.98
C ALA A 307 -0.01 -18.39 1.83
N LEU A 308 0.46 -17.65 2.84
CA LEU A 308 1.68 -16.84 2.78
C LEU A 308 2.79 -17.30 3.75
N GLY A 309 2.55 -18.35 4.53
CA GLY A 309 3.48 -18.82 5.55
C GLY A 309 3.62 -17.86 6.74
N PRO A 310 4.79 -17.80 7.42
CA PRO A 310 5.00 -16.97 8.61
C PRO A 310 4.70 -15.49 8.38
N ILE A 311 5.00 -14.97 7.18
CA ILE A 311 4.71 -13.59 6.77
C ILE A 311 3.19 -13.31 6.82
N GLY A 312 2.37 -14.31 6.53
CA GLY A 312 0.91 -14.19 6.60
C GLY A 312 0.34 -13.97 8.01
N LEU A 313 1.10 -14.26 9.07
CA LEU A 313 0.69 -13.92 10.45
C LEU A 313 0.76 -12.41 10.73
N LEU A 314 1.60 -11.67 10.00
CA LEU A 314 1.65 -10.20 10.06
C LEU A 314 0.55 -9.58 9.19
N PHE A 315 0.40 -10.07 7.95
CA PHE A 315 -0.56 -9.51 7.00
C PHE A 315 -2.01 -9.91 7.29
N GLY A 316 -2.26 -11.06 7.93
CA GLY A 316 -3.60 -11.53 8.27
C GLY A 316 -4.38 -10.55 9.15
N PRO A 317 -3.87 -10.17 10.34
CA PRO A 317 -4.51 -9.20 11.21
C PRO A 317 -4.68 -7.82 10.54
N LEU A 318 -3.68 -7.38 9.78
CA LEU A 318 -3.74 -6.10 9.04
C LEU A 318 -4.89 -6.11 8.03
N ALA A 319 -5.03 -7.20 7.27
CA ALA A 319 -6.10 -7.40 6.31
C ALA A 319 -7.48 -7.48 6.99
N VAL A 320 -7.56 -8.07 8.19
CA VAL A 320 -8.79 -8.08 8.99
C VAL A 320 -9.16 -6.66 9.44
N LEU A 321 -8.21 -5.88 9.97
CA LEU A 321 -8.44 -4.49 10.37
C LEU A 321 -8.93 -3.64 9.20
N PHE A 322 -8.25 -3.74 8.06
CA PHE A 322 -8.67 -3.06 6.83
C PHE A 322 -10.06 -3.51 6.35
N GLY A 323 -10.33 -4.82 6.42
CA GLY A 323 -11.63 -5.40 6.08
C GLY A 323 -12.76 -4.95 7.01
N ILE A 324 -12.49 -4.74 8.30
CA ILE A 324 -13.44 -4.18 9.27
C ILE A 324 -13.74 -2.72 8.92
N ALA A 325 -12.70 -1.91 8.67
CA ALA A 325 -12.84 -0.50 8.32
C ALA A 325 -13.68 -0.32 7.04
N THR A 326 -13.35 -1.07 5.99
CA THR A 326 -14.09 -1.05 4.72
C THR A 326 -15.45 -1.76 4.80
N GLY A 327 -15.61 -2.69 5.75
CA GLY A 327 -16.87 -3.35 6.10
C GLY A 327 -17.92 -2.43 6.73
N ALA A 328 -17.56 -1.20 7.11
CA ALA A 328 -18.49 -0.20 7.62
C ALA A 328 -19.62 0.13 6.63
N VAL A 329 -19.35 0.09 5.32
CA VAL A 329 -20.35 0.30 4.28
C VAL A 329 -21.36 -0.86 4.27
N PRO A 330 -20.97 -2.14 4.07
CA PRO A 330 -21.86 -3.29 4.25
C PRO A 330 -22.60 -3.31 5.58
N PHE A 331 -21.96 -2.85 6.67
CA PHE A 331 -22.59 -2.70 7.98
C PHE A 331 -23.79 -1.76 7.95
N GLY A 332 -23.65 -0.56 7.37
CA GLY A 332 -24.76 0.38 7.19
C GLY A 332 -25.92 -0.24 6.42
N TYR A 333 -25.63 -0.96 5.33
CA TYR A 333 -26.64 -1.69 4.56
C TYR A 333 -27.31 -2.78 5.40
N GLY A 334 -26.53 -3.59 6.12
CA GLY A 334 -27.04 -4.65 6.99
C GLY A 334 -27.99 -4.12 8.07
N TYR A 335 -27.63 -2.98 8.68
CA TYR A 335 -28.43 -2.31 9.69
C TYR A 335 -29.73 -1.75 9.13
N TRP A 336 -29.65 -1.01 8.02
CA TRP A 336 -30.80 -0.33 7.41
C TRP A 336 -31.82 -1.33 6.84
N PHE A 337 -31.36 -2.38 6.16
CA PHE A 337 -32.24 -3.39 5.55
C PHE A 337 -32.76 -4.45 6.54
N ALA A 338 -32.24 -4.47 7.78
CA ALA A 338 -32.78 -5.29 8.87
C ALA A 338 -33.93 -4.61 9.62
N ARG A 339 -34.12 -3.29 9.44
CA ARG A 339 -35.20 -2.50 10.03
C ARG A 339 -36.48 -2.51 9.17
N PRO A 340 -37.67 -2.33 9.78
CA PRO A 340 -38.93 -2.15 9.04
C PRO A 340 -38.85 -0.98 8.05
N ALA A 341 -39.64 -1.02 6.98
CA ALA A 341 -39.74 0.07 6.02
C ALA A 341 -40.34 1.36 6.61
N SER A 342 -41.20 1.24 7.63
CA SER A 342 -41.85 2.35 8.34
C SER A 342 -40.88 3.21 9.17
N ASP A 343 -39.83 2.61 9.75
CA ASP A 343 -38.92 3.34 10.66
C ASP A 343 -37.80 4.07 9.91
N ALA A 344 -37.64 3.81 8.61
CA ALA A 344 -36.57 4.38 7.78
C ALA A 344 -36.92 5.73 7.16
N THR A 345 -38.17 6.19 7.31
CA THR A 345 -38.73 7.35 6.58
C THR A 345 -39.36 8.41 7.50
N SER A 346 -39.09 8.41 8.80
CA SER A 346 -39.56 9.46 9.71
C SER A 346 -38.45 10.42 10.14
N PRO A 347 -38.09 11.42 9.33
CA PRO A 347 -37.69 12.71 9.85
C PRO A 347 -38.94 13.49 10.27
N SER A 348 -38.90 14.08 11.47
CA SER A 348 -39.86 15.05 12.03
C SER A 348 -41.31 14.60 12.19
N ASP A 349 -41.66 14.10 13.38
CA ASP A 349 -43.04 14.19 13.90
C ASP A 349 -43.02 14.68 15.36
N SER A 350 -42.14 15.65 15.64
CA SER A 350 -42.01 16.33 16.94
C SER A 350 -42.59 17.75 16.92
N ALA A 351 -43.43 18.09 15.93
CA ALA A 351 -43.98 19.45 15.76
C ALA A 351 -45.52 19.51 15.79
N GLY A 352 -46.20 18.52 16.38
CA GLY A 352 -47.67 18.43 16.34
C GLY A 352 -48.34 18.05 17.66
N ARG A 353 -47.71 18.26 18.82
CA ARG A 353 -48.29 17.89 20.12
C ARG A 353 -48.35 19.02 21.14
N GLU A 354 -48.54 20.25 20.67
CA GLU A 354 -48.72 21.41 21.54
C GLU A 354 -49.83 22.31 20.98
N ASP A 355 -51.06 21.78 20.90
CA ASP A 355 -52.26 22.63 20.85
C ASP A 355 -53.56 21.84 21.07
N ARG A 356 -53.71 21.20 22.24
CA ARG A 356 -55.02 20.76 22.75
C ARG A 356 -55.00 20.74 24.27
N ASP A 357 -55.02 21.91 24.87
CA ASP A 357 -55.57 22.14 26.21
C ASP A 357 -55.94 23.63 26.35
N ALA A 358 -57.01 24.02 25.66
CA ALA A 358 -57.81 25.18 26.00
C ALA A 358 -59.27 24.74 25.98
N GLY A 359 -59.79 24.39 27.16
CA GLY A 359 -61.18 24.06 27.38
C GLY A 359 -62.09 25.30 27.35
N PRO A 360 -63.41 25.11 27.17
CA PRO A 360 -64.42 26.15 27.33
C PRO A 360 -64.64 26.54 28.80
#